data_AF-A0A800F367-F1
#
_entry.id   AF-A0A800F367-F1
#
_cell.length_a   1.000
_cell.length_b   1.000
_cell.length_c   1.000
_cell.angle_alpha   90.00
_cell.angle_beta   90.00
_cell.angle_gamma   90.00
#
_symmetry.space_group_name_H-M   'P 1'
#
loop_
_entity.id
_entity.type
_entity.pdbx_description
1 polymer ?
#
loop_
_entity_poly.entity_id
_entity_poly.type
_entity_poly.pdbx_seq_one_letter_code
_entity_poly.pdbx_strand_id
1 'polypeptide(L)'
;PDIPLNISRSYLQNDARVKQISSHITKKVADKLGEIFKKDRKDFEEKWDDIKIFIEYGMIADDKFYDKGKSFTLLKNTENKYATLEEYEKQIKPNQTDKDKKLIYLYTSNMDDQYTYIQAAKDRGYDVLVMDSPLSAHFIGKLEQKLENVSFVRVDADTIDKLINKDEKQVSKLSEKDQEKLKPIIEEIVPKDKFMVVFESLSEKDQPFSITQPEFARRMKDMNQIGGGGGGMMGMMPEMFNLVVNSNHPLISRIHAEKDKKKKKQLTKQGADLALLSQNMLKGEEMTKFISRSLEMI
;
A
#
# COMPACT_ATOMS: atom_id res chain seq x y z
N PRO A 1 16.75 -37.37 27.96
CA PRO A 1 15.76 -38.45 27.76
C PRO A 1 15.32 -38.50 26.30
N ASP A 2 15.62 -39.61 25.62
CA ASP A 2 15.50 -39.74 24.16
C ASP A 2 14.07 -39.65 23.63
N ILE A 3 13.96 -39.15 22.40
CA ILE A 3 12.72 -39.14 21.62
C ILE A 3 12.45 -40.58 21.15
N PRO A 4 11.23 -41.12 21.29
CA PRO A 4 10.92 -42.48 20.83
C PRO A 4 11.18 -42.63 19.33
N LEU A 5 11.83 -43.73 18.93
CA LEU A 5 12.27 -43.93 17.54
C LEU A 5 11.16 -44.40 16.58
N ASN A 6 10.06 -44.97 17.10
CA ASN A 6 8.94 -45.51 16.31
C ASN A 6 7.62 -44.81 16.64
N ILE A 7 7.44 -43.59 16.14
CA ILE A 7 6.22 -42.80 16.35
C ILE A 7 5.81 -42.09 15.05
N SER A 8 4.50 -41.87 14.89
CA SER A 8 3.98 -41.15 13.75
C SER A 8 4.44 -39.69 13.74
N ARG A 9 4.51 -39.08 12.56
CA ARG A 9 4.78 -37.64 12.41
C ARG A 9 3.78 -36.78 13.19
N SER A 10 2.51 -37.20 13.25
CA SER A 10 1.46 -36.52 14.01
C SER A 10 1.70 -36.55 15.53
N TYR A 11 2.28 -37.63 16.06
CA TYR A 11 2.64 -37.72 17.46
C TYR A 11 3.83 -36.80 17.78
N LEU A 12 4.86 -36.81 16.93
CA LEU A 12 6.04 -35.94 17.07
C LEU A 12 5.69 -34.44 17.03
N GLN A 13 4.76 -34.03 16.18
CA GLN A 13 4.32 -32.63 16.07
C GLN A 13 3.70 -32.09 17.38
N ASN A 14 3.09 -32.97 18.17
CA ASN A 14 2.44 -32.60 19.43
C ASN A 14 3.29 -32.92 20.67
N ASP A 15 4.41 -33.62 20.53
CA ASP A 15 5.31 -33.96 21.64
C ASP A 15 5.94 -32.69 22.24
N ALA A 16 5.76 -32.51 23.55
CA ALA A 16 6.23 -31.33 24.27
C ALA A 16 7.75 -31.16 24.23
N ARG A 17 8.53 -32.26 24.18
CA ARG A 17 10.00 -32.22 24.10
C ARG A 17 10.44 -31.77 22.72
N VAL A 18 9.78 -32.25 21.66
CA VAL A 18 10.03 -31.79 20.29
C VAL A 18 9.76 -30.29 20.18
N LYS A 19 8.67 -29.79 20.78
CA LYS A 19 8.39 -28.35 20.85
C LYS A 19 9.46 -27.57 21.62
N GLN A 20 9.96 -28.09 22.74
CA GLN A 20 11.05 -27.47 23.50
C GLN A 20 12.36 -27.41 22.72
N ILE A 21 12.75 -28.50 22.04
CA ILE A 21 13.95 -28.56 21.20
C ILE A 21 13.81 -27.57 20.03
N SER A 22 12.65 -27.56 19.36
CA SER A 22 12.35 -26.61 18.29
C SER A 22 12.51 -25.16 18.77
N SER A 23 11.92 -24.80 19.91
CA SER A 23 12.07 -23.47 20.50
C SER A 23 13.52 -23.11 20.83
N HIS A 24 14.32 -24.08 21.31
CA HIS A 24 15.74 -23.87 21.56
C HIS A 24 16.53 -23.60 20.26
N ILE A 25 16.24 -24.36 19.20
CA ILE A 25 16.85 -24.18 17.88
C ILE A 25 16.48 -22.81 17.32
N THR A 26 15.19 -22.45 17.34
CA THR A 26 14.69 -21.14 16.89
C THR A 26 15.43 -19.99 17.60
N LYS A 27 15.63 -20.11 18.92
CA LYS A 27 16.40 -19.13 19.70
C LYS A 27 17.85 -19.03 19.23
N LYS A 28 18.52 -20.17 19.02
CA LYS A 28 19.92 -20.22 18.57
C LYS A 28 20.09 -19.66 17.16
N VAL A 29 19.13 -19.90 16.27
CA VAL A 29 19.11 -19.32 14.92
C VAL A 29 18.97 -17.80 14.99
N ALA A 30 18.03 -17.28 15.78
CA ALA A 30 17.87 -15.84 15.97
C ALA A 30 19.14 -15.19 16.54
N ASP A 31 19.75 -15.83 17.56
CA ASP A 31 21.02 -15.36 18.14
C ASP A 31 22.13 -15.33 17.09
N LYS A 32 22.21 -16.35 16.24
CA LYS A 32 23.23 -16.41 15.19
C LYS A 32 23.03 -15.37 14.10
N LEU A 33 21.79 -15.14 13.66
CA LEU A 33 21.46 -14.08 12.71
C LEU A 33 21.83 -12.70 13.26
N GLY A 34 21.52 -12.45 14.54
CA GLY A 34 21.92 -11.21 15.22
C GLY A 34 23.44 -11.04 15.33
N GLU A 35 24.19 -12.12 15.57
CA GLU A 35 25.67 -12.09 15.52
C GLU A 35 26.20 -11.74 14.13
N ILE A 36 25.64 -12.34 13.08
CA ILE A 36 26.06 -12.08 11.68
C ILE A 36 25.80 -10.63 11.32
N PHE A 37 24.60 -10.12 11.60
CA PHE A 37 24.24 -8.72 11.38
C PHE A 37 25.21 -7.74 12.07
N LYS A 38 25.56 -8.02 13.34
CA LYS A 38 26.50 -7.17 14.09
C LYS A 38 27.95 -7.27 13.59
N LYS A 39 28.35 -8.43 13.10
CA LYS A 39 29.72 -8.68 12.62
C LYS A 39 29.96 -8.03 11.27
N ASP A 40 29.02 -8.19 10.34
CA ASP A 40 29.11 -7.65 8.98
C ASP A 40 27.72 -7.29 8.46
N ARG A 41 27.30 -6.07 8.78
CA ARG A 41 26.00 -5.56 8.36
C ARG A 41 25.86 -5.49 6.84
N LYS A 42 26.94 -5.14 6.13
CA LYS A 42 26.88 -4.95 4.68
C LYS A 42 26.63 -6.29 3.97
N ASP A 43 27.36 -7.33 4.36
CA ASP A 43 27.14 -8.69 3.86
C ASP A 43 25.72 -9.20 4.19
N PHE A 44 25.19 -8.83 5.36
CA PHE A 44 23.82 -9.17 5.76
C PHE A 44 22.77 -8.46 4.91
N GLU A 45 22.95 -7.17 4.60
CA GLU A 45 22.07 -6.39 3.71
C GLU A 45 22.06 -6.95 2.28
N GLU A 46 23.22 -7.33 1.74
CA GLU A 46 23.34 -7.92 0.39
C GLU A 46 22.57 -9.24 0.25
N LYS A 47 22.44 -10.01 1.34
CA LYS A 47 21.72 -11.29 1.38
C LYS A 47 20.29 -11.17 1.86
N TRP A 48 19.84 -9.98 2.28
CA TRP A 48 18.57 -9.80 2.96
C TRP A 48 17.40 -10.28 2.12
N ASP A 49 17.35 -9.90 0.85
CA ASP A 49 16.23 -10.24 -0.04
C ASP A 49 16.06 -11.75 -0.24
N ASP A 50 17.15 -12.53 -0.15
CA ASP A 50 17.11 -14.00 -0.26
C ASP A 50 16.58 -14.68 1.02
N ILE A 51 16.79 -14.05 2.19
CA ILE A 51 16.49 -14.66 3.49
C ILE A 51 15.28 -14.03 4.20
N LYS A 52 14.81 -12.85 3.75
CA LYS A 52 13.77 -12.06 4.43
C LYS A 52 12.51 -12.86 4.72
N ILE A 53 12.07 -13.69 3.75
CA ILE A 53 10.85 -14.49 3.88
C ILE A 53 10.89 -15.46 5.07
N PHE A 54 12.06 -16.06 5.35
CA PHE A 54 12.21 -16.99 6.48
C PHE A 54 12.24 -16.25 7.81
N ILE A 55 12.86 -15.08 7.85
CA ILE A 55 12.94 -14.23 9.03
C ILE A 55 11.56 -13.65 9.36
N GLU A 56 10.87 -13.09 8.36
CA GLU A 56 9.48 -12.60 8.47
C GLU A 56 8.55 -13.71 8.96
N TYR A 57 8.62 -14.91 8.37
CA TYR A 57 7.85 -16.06 8.83
C TYR A 57 8.13 -16.39 10.30
N GLY A 58 9.40 -16.47 10.70
CA GLY A 58 9.80 -16.72 12.08
C GLY A 58 9.25 -15.66 13.05
N MET A 59 9.27 -14.39 12.66
CA MET A 59 8.73 -13.28 13.44
C MET A 59 7.20 -13.31 13.55
N ILE A 60 6.50 -13.74 12.49
CA ILE A 60 5.04 -13.91 12.50
C ILE A 60 4.67 -15.08 13.41
N ALA A 61 5.35 -16.22 13.26
CA ALA A 61 4.99 -17.49 13.86
C ALA A 61 5.36 -17.62 15.35
N ASP A 62 6.44 -16.98 15.83
CA ASP A 62 6.94 -17.14 17.19
C ASP A 62 7.32 -15.79 17.83
N ASP A 63 6.67 -15.43 18.94
CA ASP A 63 6.91 -14.18 19.65
C ASP A 63 8.33 -14.07 20.25
N LYS A 64 8.93 -15.19 20.69
CA LYS A 64 10.30 -15.17 21.23
C LYS A 64 11.31 -14.96 20.12
N PHE A 65 11.05 -15.50 18.92
CA PHE A 65 11.84 -15.18 17.74
C PHE A 65 11.67 -13.70 17.38
N TYR A 66 10.44 -13.17 17.36
CA TYR A 66 10.18 -11.74 17.14
C TYR A 66 11.01 -10.84 18.07
N ASP A 67 11.01 -11.13 19.38
CA ASP A 67 11.72 -10.32 20.38
C ASP A 67 13.22 -10.21 20.13
N LYS A 68 13.82 -11.22 19.51
CA LYS A 68 15.23 -11.21 19.07
C LYS A 68 15.38 -10.61 17.66
N GLY A 69 14.52 -11.05 16.75
CA GLY A 69 14.45 -10.69 15.34
C GLY A 69 14.38 -9.20 15.11
N LYS A 70 13.56 -8.49 15.89
CA LYS A 70 13.34 -7.04 15.75
C LYS A 70 14.62 -6.20 15.76
N SER A 71 15.72 -6.70 16.32
CA SER A 71 17.01 -6.00 16.39
C SER A 71 17.86 -6.10 15.11
N PHE A 72 17.60 -7.07 14.24
CA PHE A 72 18.37 -7.30 13.01
C PHE A 72 17.49 -7.38 11.76
N THR A 73 16.17 -7.42 11.90
CA THR A 73 15.23 -7.37 10.77
C THR A 73 15.37 -6.05 10.04
N LEU A 74 15.57 -6.14 8.73
CA LEU A 74 15.72 -4.98 7.86
C LEU A 74 14.41 -4.68 7.13
N LEU A 75 14.18 -3.39 6.92
CA LEU A 75 13.18 -2.83 6.03
C LEU A 75 13.91 -2.24 4.82
N LYS A 76 13.45 -2.60 3.62
CA LYS A 76 13.96 -2.07 2.36
C LYS A 76 13.06 -0.96 1.87
N ASN A 77 13.61 0.19 1.51
CA ASN A 77 12.84 1.27 0.89
C ASN A 77 12.94 1.27 -0.64
N THR A 78 12.16 2.13 -1.29
CA THR A 78 12.13 2.33 -2.75
C THR A 78 13.41 2.93 -3.34
N GLU A 79 14.43 3.20 -2.52
CA GLU A 79 15.78 3.59 -2.94
C GLU A 79 16.81 2.48 -2.72
N ASN A 80 16.37 1.26 -2.44
CA ASN A 80 17.21 0.10 -2.11
C ASN A 80 18.11 0.31 -0.88
N LYS A 81 17.71 1.18 0.05
CA LYS A 81 18.37 1.34 1.34
C LYS A 81 17.71 0.42 2.36
N TYR A 82 18.55 -0.13 3.24
CA TYR A 82 18.13 -1.00 4.32
C TYR A 82 18.27 -0.30 5.67
N ALA A 83 17.26 -0.42 6.50
CA ALA A 83 17.25 0.09 7.86
C ALA A 83 16.63 -0.95 8.79
N THR A 84 17.13 -1.06 10.01
CA THR A 84 16.41 -1.80 11.05
C THR A 84 15.07 -1.11 11.38
N LEU A 85 14.16 -1.82 12.06
CA LEU A 85 12.89 -1.24 12.51
C LEU A 85 13.09 0.08 13.29
N GLU A 86 14.06 0.10 14.21
CA GLU A 86 14.36 1.27 15.05
C GLU A 86 14.97 2.43 14.24
N GLU A 87 15.89 2.13 13.32
CA GLU A 87 16.51 3.12 12.46
C GLU A 87 15.48 3.76 11.53
N TYR A 88 14.62 2.95 10.93
CA TYR A 88 13.58 3.43 10.03
C TYR A 88 12.57 4.29 10.80
N GLU A 89 12.12 3.86 11.99
CA GLU A 89 11.24 4.68 12.84
C GLU A 89 11.85 6.07 13.07
N LYS A 90 13.12 6.13 13.50
CA LYS A 90 13.82 7.40 13.73
C LYS A 90 13.93 8.26 12.48
N GLN A 91 14.15 7.64 11.32
CA GLN A 91 14.25 8.33 10.04
C GLN A 91 12.93 8.99 9.63
N ILE A 92 11.81 8.26 9.74
CA ILE A 92 10.52 8.74 9.20
C ILE A 92 9.72 9.60 10.18
N LYS A 93 9.93 9.43 11.49
CA LYS A 93 9.17 10.12 12.55
C LYS A 93 9.08 11.65 12.39
N PRO A 94 10.13 12.38 12.01
CA PRO A 94 10.05 13.83 11.83
C PRO A 94 9.04 14.28 10.77
N ASN A 95 8.88 13.48 9.70
CA ASN A 95 8.12 13.91 8.51
C ASN A 95 6.84 13.11 8.26
N GLN A 96 6.73 11.88 8.78
CA GLN A 96 5.62 10.96 8.54
C GLN A 96 4.74 10.71 9.77
N THR A 97 4.80 11.60 10.76
CA THR A 97 3.84 11.61 11.87
C THR A 97 2.65 12.47 11.48
N ASP A 98 1.44 11.93 11.62
CA ASP A 98 0.21 12.68 11.37
C ASP A 98 -0.14 13.63 12.53
N LYS A 99 -1.20 14.41 12.34
CA LYS A 99 -1.73 15.34 13.34
C LYS A 99 -2.14 14.68 14.67
N ASP A 100 -2.53 13.41 14.63
CA ASP A 100 -2.97 12.63 15.78
C ASP A 100 -1.78 11.96 16.49
N LYS A 101 -0.56 12.35 16.10
CA LYS A 101 0.74 11.83 16.58
C LYS A 101 0.99 10.37 16.22
N LYS A 102 0.24 9.81 15.27
CA LYS A 102 0.43 8.44 14.77
C LYS A 102 1.53 8.43 13.71
N LEU A 103 2.46 7.50 13.82
CA LEU A 103 3.52 7.35 12.83
C LEU A 103 3.05 6.49 11.65
N ILE A 104 3.13 7.04 10.44
CA ILE A 104 2.65 6.39 9.22
C ILE A 104 3.82 5.81 8.43
N TYR A 105 3.82 4.49 8.28
CA TYR A 105 4.74 3.75 7.42
C TYR A 105 4.08 3.60 6.04
N LEU A 106 4.51 4.43 5.09
CA LEU A 106 4.12 4.27 3.69
C LEU A 106 4.83 3.08 3.09
N TYR A 107 4.10 2.27 2.32
CA TYR A 107 4.69 1.17 1.58
C TYR A 107 4.09 1.00 0.18
N THR A 108 4.82 0.31 -0.67
CA THR A 108 4.38 -0.19 -1.97
C THR A 108 4.47 -1.71 -1.99
N SER A 109 3.53 -2.36 -2.68
CA SER A 109 3.59 -3.80 -2.98
C SER A 109 4.10 -4.09 -4.39
N ASN A 110 4.17 -3.07 -5.24
CA ASN A 110 4.73 -3.15 -6.58
C ASN A 110 5.23 -1.75 -7.00
N MET A 111 6.54 -1.62 -7.18
CA MET A 111 7.17 -0.34 -7.51
C MET A 111 6.76 0.23 -8.86
N ASP A 112 6.49 -0.63 -9.85
CA ASP A 112 6.16 -0.20 -11.21
C ASP A 112 4.69 0.22 -11.31
N ASP A 113 3.77 -0.62 -10.81
CA ASP A 113 2.34 -0.33 -10.84
C ASP A 113 1.98 0.92 -10.00
N GLN A 114 2.74 1.17 -8.93
CA GLN A 114 2.48 2.24 -7.97
C GLN A 114 3.44 3.43 -8.10
N TYR A 115 4.23 3.49 -9.17
CA TYR A 115 5.30 4.47 -9.35
C TYR A 115 4.85 5.92 -9.14
N THR A 116 3.70 6.31 -9.72
CA THR A 116 3.18 7.68 -9.61
C THR A 116 2.87 8.07 -8.16
N TYR A 117 2.37 7.13 -7.33
CA TYR A 117 2.08 7.39 -5.92
C TYR A 117 3.35 7.43 -5.09
N ILE A 118 4.34 6.58 -5.42
CA ILE A 118 5.67 6.62 -4.81
C ILE A 118 6.31 7.99 -5.08
N GLN A 119 6.22 8.50 -6.31
CA GLN A 119 6.74 9.81 -6.66
C GLN A 119 6.03 10.93 -5.89
N ALA A 120 4.69 10.88 -5.79
CA ALA A 120 3.93 11.85 -5.01
C ALA A 120 4.33 11.87 -3.52
N ALA A 121 4.67 10.71 -2.95
CA ALA A 121 5.22 10.60 -1.60
C ALA A 121 6.62 11.20 -1.49
N LYS A 122 7.51 10.90 -2.44
CA LYS A 122 8.87 11.44 -2.49
C LYS A 122 8.90 12.96 -2.66
N ASP A 123 8.01 13.51 -3.48
CA ASP A 123 7.87 14.95 -3.69
C ASP A 123 7.49 15.70 -2.40
N ARG A 124 6.85 15.00 -1.46
CA ARG A 124 6.52 15.49 -0.10
C ARG A 124 7.59 15.16 0.94
N GLY A 125 8.71 14.57 0.52
CA GLY A 125 9.83 14.20 1.39
C GLY A 125 9.54 12.98 2.26
N TYR A 126 8.62 12.11 1.84
CA TYR A 126 8.31 10.86 2.53
C TYR A 126 9.12 9.69 1.96
N ASP A 127 9.50 8.78 2.85
CA ASP A 127 10.10 7.49 2.54
C ASP A 127 9.01 6.42 2.39
N VAL A 128 9.24 5.47 1.48
CA VAL A 128 8.29 4.42 1.12
C VAL A 128 9.00 3.08 1.15
N LEU A 129 8.45 2.15 1.95
CA LEU A 129 8.93 0.77 2.05
C LEU A 129 8.50 -0.08 0.86
N VAL A 130 9.30 -1.09 0.54
CA VAL A 130 8.94 -2.16 -0.40
C VAL A 130 8.46 -3.37 0.40
N MET A 131 7.18 -3.72 0.22
CA MET A 131 6.46 -4.80 0.90
C MET A 131 5.77 -5.68 -0.15
N ASP A 132 6.58 -6.42 -0.90
CA ASP A 132 6.21 -7.19 -2.10
C ASP A 132 6.20 -8.72 -1.88
N SER A 133 6.36 -9.17 -0.65
CA SER A 133 6.43 -10.58 -0.27
C SER A 133 5.02 -11.17 -0.07
N PRO A 134 4.81 -12.47 -0.34
CA PRO A 134 3.57 -13.17 0.03
C PRO A 134 3.23 -13.07 1.53
N LEU A 135 4.22 -12.81 2.40
CA LEU A 135 4.04 -12.63 3.83
C LEU A 135 3.80 -11.18 4.25
N SER A 136 3.95 -10.20 3.35
CA SER A 136 3.95 -8.77 3.70
C SER A 136 2.70 -8.34 4.45
N ALA A 137 1.51 -8.78 4.05
CA ALA A 137 0.26 -8.45 4.75
C ALA A 137 0.25 -8.95 6.21
N HIS A 138 0.70 -10.19 6.43
CA HIS A 138 0.80 -10.77 7.77
C HIS A 138 1.91 -10.12 8.61
N PHE A 139 3.04 -9.81 7.98
CA PHE A 139 4.16 -9.16 8.63
C PHE A 139 3.78 -7.74 9.07
N ILE A 140 3.14 -6.96 8.19
CA ILE A 140 2.58 -5.64 8.51
C ILE A 140 1.62 -5.74 9.69
N GLY A 141 0.66 -6.68 9.65
CA GLY A 141 -0.27 -6.87 10.77
C GLY A 141 0.43 -7.21 12.09
N LYS A 142 1.48 -8.03 12.05
CA LYS A 142 2.32 -8.34 13.22
C LYS A 142 3.04 -7.09 13.74
N LEU A 143 3.59 -6.26 12.85
CA LEU A 143 4.28 -5.03 13.23
C LEU A 143 3.31 -4.00 13.83
N GLU A 144 2.12 -3.80 13.25
CA GLU A 144 1.09 -2.91 13.81
C GLU A 144 0.61 -3.36 15.20
N GLN A 145 0.64 -4.67 15.48
CA GLN A 145 0.33 -5.19 16.82
C GLN A 145 1.45 -4.92 17.84
N LYS A 146 2.71 -4.93 17.39
CA LYS A 146 3.90 -4.91 18.27
C LYS A 146 4.51 -3.52 18.45
N LEU A 147 4.35 -2.65 17.47
CA LEU A 147 4.82 -1.27 17.50
C LEU A 147 3.70 -0.36 18.00
N GLU A 148 4.03 0.55 18.91
CA GLU A 148 3.04 1.44 19.51
C GLU A 148 2.75 2.63 18.60
N ASN A 149 1.45 2.95 18.45
CA ASN A 149 0.98 4.15 17.75
C ASN A 149 1.50 4.30 16.30
N VAL A 150 1.58 3.18 15.57
CA VAL A 150 1.97 3.16 14.15
C VAL A 150 0.80 2.74 13.26
N SER A 151 0.87 3.08 11.98
CA SER A 151 0.02 2.55 10.92
C SER A 151 0.86 2.24 9.70
N PHE A 152 0.59 1.14 9.02
CA PHE A 152 1.14 0.88 7.69
C PHE A 152 0.06 1.14 6.65
N VAL A 153 0.37 1.95 5.65
CA VAL A 153 -0.60 2.32 4.63
C VAL A 153 0.05 2.26 3.26
N ARG A 154 -0.64 1.66 2.29
CA ARG A 154 -0.11 1.58 0.93
C ARG A 154 -0.23 2.94 0.23
N VAL A 155 0.75 3.27 -0.61
CA VAL A 155 0.83 4.59 -1.27
C VAL A 155 -0.35 4.94 -2.17
N ASP A 156 -1.09 3.94 -2.66
CA ASP A 156 -2.27 4.12 -3.51
C ASP A 156 -3.60 4.00 -2.73
N ALA A 157 -3.53 3.92 -1.39
CA ALA A 157 -4.72 3.70 -0.58
C ALA A 157 -5.63 4.92 -0.50
N ASP A 158 -5.04 6.11 -0.59
CA ASP A 158 -5.71 7.40 -0.66
C ASP A 158 -4.74 8.44 -1.27
N THR A 159 -5.15 9.70 -1.38
CA THR A 159 -4.23 10.78 -1.73
C THR A 159 -3.17 10.96 -0.65
N ILE A 160 -1.96 11.30 -1.07
CA ILE A 160 -0.81 11.35 -0.18
C ILE A 160 -0.97 12.34 0.99
N ASP A 161 -1.72 13.44 0.79
CA ASP A 161 -2.03 14.42 1.84
C ASP A 161 -3.03 13.87 2.88
N LYS A 162 -3.84 12.87 2.52
CA LYS A 162 -4.71 12.15 3.45
C LYS A 162 -4.03 10.99 4.12
N LEU A 163 -3.13 10.31 3.41
CA LEU A 163 -2.33 9.21 3.98
C LEU A 163 -1.51 9.68 5.18
N ILE A 164 -0.99 10.91 5.12
CA ILE A 164 -0.31 11.57 6.24
C ILE A 164 -0.94 12.94 6.44
N ASN A 165 -2.05 12.96 7.18
CA ASN A 165 -2.82 14.18 7.40
C ASN A 165 -2.12 15.10 8.41
N LYS A 166 -1.62 16.24 7.93
CA LYS A 166 -1.00 17.30 8.75
C LYS A 166 -1.93 18.50 9.04
N ASP A 167 -3.24 18.36 8.80
CA ASP A 167 -4.25 19.42 8.87
C ASP A 167 -4.03 20.62 7.92
N GLU A 168 -3.16 20.47 6.94
CA GLU A 168 -2.97 21.43 5.85
C GLU A 168 -4.07 21.27 4.78
N LYS A 169 -5.27 21.78 5.07
CA LYS A 169 -6.36 21.75 4.09
C LYS A 169 -6.17 22.83 3.03
N GLN A 170 -5.98 22.42 1.79
CA GLN A 170 -6.07 23.35 0.67
C GLN A 170 -7.52 23.76 0.44
N VAL A 171 -7.75 25.06 0.24
CA VAL A 171 -9.07 25.56 -0.14
C VAL A 171 -9.36 25.15 -1.57
N SER A 172 -10.54 24.56 -1.80
CA SER A 172 -10.98 24.14 -3.14
C SER A 172 -11.20 25.36 -4.03
N LYS A 173 -10.68 25.34 -5.26
CA LYS A 173 -11.02 26.32 -6.31
C LYS A 173 -12.43 26.15 -6.87
N LEU A 174 -13.02 24.97 -6.70
CA LEU A 174 -14.42 24.71 -7.07
C LEU A 174 -15.32 24.82 -5.83
N SER A 175 -16.46 25.49 -5.98
CA SER A 175 -17.50 25.49 -4.94
C SER A 175 -18.16 24.11 -4.84
N GLU A 176 -18.77 23.79 -3.69
CA GLU A 176 -19.52 22.53 -3.51
C GLU A 176 -20.61 22.36 -4.59
N LYS A 177 -21.33 23.44 -4.92
CA LYS A 177 -22.34 23.45 -5.98
C LYS A 177 -21.76 23.11 -7.36
N ASP A 178 -20.52 23.49 -7.62
CA ASP A 178 -19.86 23.20 -8.90
C ASP A 178 -19.35 21.77 -8.96
N GLN A 179 -18.89 21.23 -7.83
CA GLN A 179 -18.56 19.81 -7.70
C GLN A 179 -19.80 18.94 -7.91
N GLU A 180 -20.94 19.29 -7.31
CA GLU A 180 -22.22 18.59 -7.48
C GLU A 180 -22.71 18.58 -8.94
N LYS A 181 -22.43 19.64 -9.72
CA LYS A 181 -22.75 19.69 -11.15
C LYS A 181 -21.82 18.84 -12.00
N LEU A 182 -20.54 18.74 -11.63
CA LEU A 182 -19.54 17.97 -12.38
C LEU A 182 -19.62 16.47 -12.07
N LYS A 183 -19.96 16.11 -10.83
CA LYS A 183 -20.00 14.72 -10.36
C LYS A 183 -20.79 13.78 -11.29
N PRO A 184 -22.04 14.07 -11.70
CA PRO A 184 -22.80 13.19 -12.58
C PRO A 184 -22.14 12.99 -13.95
N ILE A 185 -21.48 14.03 -14.48
CA ILE A 185 -20.79 13.97 -15.78
C ILE A 185 -19.60 13.03 -15.70
N ILE A 186 -18.88 13.03 -14.57
CA ILE A 186 -17.74 12.15 -14.32
C ILE A 186 -18.22 10.72 -14.01
N GLU A 187 -19.34 10.57 -13.30
CA GLU A 187 -19.91 9.24 -13.03
C GLU A 187 -20.49 8.56 -14.29
N GLU A 188 -20.78 9.31 -15.37
CA GLU A 188 -21.20 8.75 -16.65
C GLU A 188 -20.04 8.15 -17.47
N ILE A 189 -18.79 8.52 -17.17
CA ILE A 189 -17.62 8.09 -17.96
C ILE A 189 -16.88 6.89 -17.37
N VAL A 190 -17.20 6.51 -16.13
CA VAL A 190 -16.65 5.34 -15.43
C VAL A 190 -17.76 4.40 -14.96
N PRO A 191 -17.50 3.08 -14.86
CA PRO A 191 -18.47 2.13 -14.32
C PRO A 191 -18.81 2.43 -12.85
N LYS A 192 -20.08 2.80 -12.58
CA LYS A 192 -20.58 3.18 -11.25
C LYS A 192 -20.51 2.06 -10.21
N ASP A 193 -20.45 0.81 -10.65
CA ASP A 193 -20.30 -0.39 -9.83
C ASP A 193 -18.88 -0.60 -9.31
N LYS A 194 -17.88 0.10 -9.89
CA LYS A 194 -16.46 -0.03 -9.54
C LYS A 194 -15.83 1.26 -9.02
N PHE A 195 -16.32 2.41 -9.46
CA PHE A 195 -15.70 3.71 -9.16
C PHE A 195 -16.65 4.63 -8.40
N MET A 196 -16.15 5.17 -7.29
CA MET A 196 -16.76 6.28 -6.57
C MET A 196 -16.03 7.58 -6.92
N VAL A 197 -16.75 8.60 -7.39
CA VAL A 197 -16.15 9.90 -7.68
C VAL A 197 -16.03 10.72 -6.39
N VAL A 198 -14.81 11.12 -6.07
CA VAL A 198 -14.46 11.90 -4.87
C VAL A 198 -13.73 13.17 -5.30
N PHE A 199 -14.16 14.34 -4.83
CA PHE A 199 -13.47 15.59 -5.08
C PHE A 199 -12.51 15.89 -3.93
N GLU A 200 -11.30 16.30 -4.28
CA GLU A 200 -10.28 16.68 -3.31
C GLU A 200 -9.55 17.95 -3.73
N SER A 201 -9.19 18.76 -2.73
CA SER A 201 -8.37 19.94 -2.92
C SER A 201 -6.91 19.54 -2.78
N LEU A 202 -6.25 19.24 -3.90
CA LEU A 202 -4.83 18.84 -3.93
C LEU A 202 -3.98 19.97 -4.52
N SER A 203 -2.66 19.78 -4.57
CA SER A 203 -1.78 20.72 -5.26
C SER A 203 -2.16 20.83 -6.75
N GLU A 204 -2.04 22.02 -7.33
CA GLU A 204 -2.29 22.23 -8.76
C GLU A 204 -1.33 21.45 -9.67
N LYS A 205 -0.20 20.99 -9.11
CA LYS A 205 0.81 20.18 -9.79
C LYS A 205 0.51 18.67 -9.73
N ASP A 206 -0.35 18.25 -8.80
CA ASP A 206 -0.78 16.86 -8.70
C ASP A 206 -1.72 16.52 -9.86
N GLN A 207 -1.89 15.24 -10.17
CA GLN A 207 -2.71 14.80 -11.30
C GLN A 207 -4.17 15.31 -11.22
N PRO A 208 -4.81 15.64 -12.36
CA PRO A 208 -6.22 16.07 -12.38
C PRO A 208 -7.18 14.98 -11.93
N PHE A 209 -6.86 13.75 -12.29
CA PHE A 209 -7.58 12.54 -11.93
C PHE A 209 -6.58 11.52 -11.41
N SER A 210 -6.89 10.88 -10.31
CA SER A 210 -6.14 9.74 -9.79
C SER A 210 -7.10 8.66 -9.29
N ILE A 211 -6.63 7.43 -9.23
CA ILE A 211 -7.42 6.31 -8.74
C ILE A 211 -6.83 5.88 -7.41
N THR A 212 -7.65 5.70 -6.38
CA THR A 212 -7.16 5.19 -5.09
C THR A 212 -7.98 3.97 -4.68
N GLN A 213 -7.34 3.07 -3.93
CA GLN A 213 -7.96 1.84 -3.43
C GLN A 213 -7.98 1.85 -1.90
N PRO A 214 -9.10 2.23 -1.26
CA PRO A 214 -9.16 2.38 0.19
C PRO A 214 -8.57 1.19 0.96
N GLU A 215 -7.65 1.47 1.88
CA GLU A 215 -6.87 0.47 2.64
C GLU A 215 -7.79 -0.58 3.29
N PHE A 216 -8.87 -0.12 3.93
CA PHE A 216 -9.84 -1.00 4.60
C PHE A 216 -10.52 -1.96 3.61
N ALA A 217 -10.99 -1.45 2.47
CA ALA A 217 -11.64 -2.27 1.45
C ALA A 217 -10.68 -3.32 0.89
N ARG A 218 -9.42 -2.93 0.65
CA ARG A 218 -8.39 -3.86 0.20
C ARG A 218 -8.08 -4.94 1.23
N ARG A 219 -7.77 -4.57 2.48
CA ARG A 219 -7.46 -5.55 3.55
C ARG A 219 -8.63 -6.48 3.83
N MET A 220 -9.87 -6.00 3.75
CA MET A 220 -11.07 -6.82 3.88
C MET A 220 -11.15 -7.88 2.76
N LYS A 221 -10.84 -7.48 1.52
CA LYS A 221 -10.75 -8.40 0.38
C LYS A 221 -9.65 -9.45 0.58
N ASP A 222 -8.45 -9.03 0.99
CA ASP A 222 -7.31 -9.93 1.25
C ASP A 222 -7.67 -10.97 2.32
N MET A 223 -8.33 -10.54 3.40
CA MET A 223 -8.80 -11.44 4.47
C MET A 223 -9.82 -12.46 3.97
N ASN A 224 -10.74 -12.04 3.09
CA ASN A 224 -11.74 -12.94 2.51
C ASN A 224 -11.12 -13.99 1.56
N GLN A 225 -10.05 -13.62 0.83
CA GLN A 225 -9.33 -14.55 -0.06
C GLN A 225 -8.54 -15.60 0.73
N ILE A 226 -7.92 -15.20 1.85
CA ILE A 226 -7.10 -16.08 2.69
C ILE A 226 -7.99 -16.96 3.60
N GLY A 227 -9.13 -16.45 4.06
CA GLY A 227 -10.06 -17.14 4.98
C GLY A 227 -10.88 -18.29 4.37
N GLY A 228 -10.58 -18.72 3.14
CA GLY A 228 -11.16 -19.93 2.55
C GLY A 228 -12.66 -19.88 2.28
N GLY A 229 -13.20 -18.75 1.80
CA GLY A 229 -14.56 -18.66 1.25
C GLY A 229 -15.71 -19.01 2.21
N GLY A 230 -15.44 -19.18 3.52
CA GLY A 230 -16.38 -19.71 4.52
C GLY A 230 -17.36 -18.72 5.12
N GLY A 231 -17.37 -17.46 4.67
CA GLY A 231 -18.36 -16.46 5.04
C GLY A 231 -19.15 -16.00 3.81
N GLY A 232 -20.36 -16.54 3.65
CA GLY A 232 -21.26 -16.20 2.55
C GLY A 232 -21.45 -14.69 2.36
N MET A 233 -21.72 -14.28 1.11
CA MET A 233 -22.04 -12.92 0.65
C MET A 233 -20.90 -11.88 0.57
N MET A 234 -19.83 -11.93 1.37
CA MET A 234 -18.79 -10.87 1.34
C MET A 234 -17.59 -11.10 0.39
N GLY A 235 -17.36 -12.33 -0.07
CA GLY A 235 -16.35 -12.63 -1.11
C GLY A 235 -16.75 -12.17 -2.53
N MET A 236 -17.96 -11.65 -2.70
CA MET A 236 -18.53 -11.14 -3.96
C MET A 236 -18.55 -9.61 -4.03
N MET A 237 -18.02 -8.90 -3.02
CA MET A 237 -17.96 -7.44 -3.06
C MET A 237 -17.05 -7.01 -4.22
N PRO A 238 -17.55 -6.21 -5.19
CA PRO A 238 -16.75 -5.73 -6.29
C PRO A 238 -15.52 -4.99 -5.77
N GLU A 239 -14.43 -5.00 -6.55
CA GLU A 239 -13.35 -4.05 -6.30
C GLU A 239 -13.90 -2.63 -6.46
N MET A 240 -13.87 -1.89 -5.35
CA MET A 240 -14.28 -0.49 -5.29
C MET A 240 -13.03 0.38 -5.27
N PHE A 241 -12.97 1.34 -6.18
CA PHE A 241 -11.94 2.34 -6.30
C PHE A 241 -12.56 3.73 -6.14
N ASN A 242 -11.77 4.69 -5.68
CA ASN A 242 -12.14 6.09 -5.77
C ASN A 242 -11.50 6.68 -7.01
N LEU A 243 -12.29 7.32 -7.87
CA LEU A 243 -11.77 8.26 -8.86
C LEU A 243 -11.70 9.62 -8.19
N VAL A 244 -10.50 9.98 -7.74
CA VAL A 244 -10.22 11.26 -7.12
C VAL A 244 -10.09 12.34 -8.19
N VAL A 245 -10.80 13.44 -8.00
CA VAL A 245 -10.82 14.60 -8.89
C VAL A 245 -10.19 15.78 -8.16
N ASN A 246 -9.06 16.26 -8.67
CA ASN A 246 -8.34 17.39 -8.08
C ASN A 246 -9.03 18.71 -8.43
N SER A 247 -9.82 19.25 -7.49
CA SER A 247 -10.59 20.49 -7.65
C SER A 247 -9.73 21.71 -7.97
N ASN A 248 -8.43 21.68 -7.65
CA ASN A 248 -7.51 22.79 -7.85
C ASN A 248 -6.77 22.73 -9.19
N HIS A 249 -6.77 21.57 -9.85
CA HIS A 249 -6.00 21.37 -11.07
C HIS A 249 -6.57 22.21 -12.24
N PRO A 250 -5.72 22.90 -13.02
CA PRO A 250 -6.17 23.77 -14.13
C PRO A 250 -7.07 23.09 -15.16
N LEU A 251 -6.83 21.79 -15.45
CA LEU A 251 -7.70 21.01 -16.32
C LEU A 251 -9.13 20.88 -15.79
N ILE A 252 -9.30 20.69 -14.48
CA ILE A 252 -10.62 20.55 -13.87
C ILE A 252 -11.38 21.89 -13.91
N SER A 253 -10.68 23.00 -13.66
CA SER A 253 -11.26 24.34 -13.85
C SER A 253 -11.66 24.60 -15.31
N ARG A 254 -10.83 24.17 -16.28
CA ARG A 254 -11.14 24.27 -17.72
C ARG A 254 -12.36 23.42 -18.09
N ILE A 255 -12.43 22.19 -17.58
CA ILE A 255 -13.59 21.31 -17.76
C ILE A 255 -14.84 21.99 -17.20
N HIS A 256 -14.77 22.55 -16.00
CA HIS A 256 -15.89 23.25 -15.38
C HIS A 256 -16.42 24.39 -16.26
N ALA A 257 -15.51 25.26 -16.74
CA ALA A 257 -15.82 26.44 -17.53
C ALA A 257 -16.32 26.14 -18.97
N GLU A 258 -16.08 24.93 -19.49
CA GLU A 258 -16.50 24.55 -20.85
C GLU A 258 -18.03 24.53 -20.98
N LYS A 259 -18.57 25.27 -21.95
CA LYS A 259 -20.02 25.41 -22.15
C LYS A 259 -20.57 24.36 -23.10
N ASP A 260 -19.75 23.89 -24.04
CA ASP A 260 -20.15 22.82 -24.94
C ASP A 260 -20.16 21.49 -24.19
N LYS A 261 -21.36 20.90 -24.06
CA LYS A 261 -21.57 19.61 -23.37
C LYS A 261 -20.76 18.47 -23.97
N LYS A 262 -20.63 18.41 -25.31
CA LYS A 262 -19.87 17.35 -25.98
C LYS A 262 -18.39 17.48 -25.68
N LYS A 263 -17.85 18.68 -25.82
CA LYS A 263 -16.43 18.97 -25.56
C LYS A 263 -16.08 18.81 -24.08
N LYS A 264 -16.95 19.25 -23.17
CA LYS A 264 -16.83 19.01 -21.73
C LYS A 264 -16.72 17.51 -21.44
N LYS A 265 -17.65 16.69 -21.95
CA LYS A 265 -17.62 15.23 -21.78
C LYS A 265 -16.35 14.59 -22.35
N GLN A 266 -15.89 15.05 -23.51
CA GLN A 266 -14.68 14.55 -24.17
C GLN A 266 -13.41 14.85 -23.34
N LEU A 267 -13.27 16.08 -22.82
CA LEU A 267 -12.15 16.48 -21.96
C LEU A 267 -12.14 15.68 -20.66
N THR A 268 -13.30 15.52 -20.02
CA THR A 268 -13.43 14.72 -18.80
C THR A 268 -13.07 13.26 -19.06
N LYS A 269 -13.59 12.66 -20.15
CA LYS A 269 -13.26 11.28 -20.54
C LYS A 269 -11.78 11.11 -20.83
N GLN A 270 -11.14 12.06 -21.52
CA GLN A 270 -9.70 12.02 -21.77
C GLN A 270 -8.90 12.02 -20.47
N GLY A 271 -9.24 12.90 -19.51
CA GLY A 271 -8.56 12.96 -18.22
C GLY A 271 -8.73 11.70 -17.38
N ALA A 272 -9.95 11.17 -17.31
CA ALA A 272 -10.21 9.92 -16.57
C ALA A 272 -9.57 8.70 -17.23
N ASP A 273 -9.58 8.61 -18.56
CA ASP A 273 -8.93 7.51 -19.28
C ASP A 273 -7.41 7.52 -19.07
N LEU A 274 -6.78 8.71 -18.97
CA LEU A 274 -5.36 8.82 -18.58
C LEU A 274 -5.10 8.26 -17.17
N ALA A 275 -5.99 8.54 -16.21
CA ALA A 275 -5.88 7.97 -14.87
C ALA A 275 -6.04 6.44 -14.89
N LEU A 276 -7.05 5.92 -15.62
CA LEU A 276 -7.25 4.48 -15.80
C LEU A 276 -6.07 3.80 -16.50
N LEU A 277 -5.49 4.45 -17.51
CA LEU A 277 -4.31 3.98 -18.22
C LEU A 277 -3.11 3.88 -17.26
N SER A 278 -2.89 4.89 -16.42
CA SER A 278 -1.79 4.91 -15.45
C SER A 278 -1.84 3.76 -14.44
N GLN A 279 -3.03 3.20 -14.20
CA GLN A 279 -3.26 2.07 -13.31
C GLN A 279 -3.45 0.74 -14.06
N ASN A 280 -3.16 0.70 -15.36
CA ASN A 280 -3.37 -0.47 -16.21
C ASN A 280 -4.82 -1.01 -16.15
N MET A 281 -5.80 -0.12 -15.95
CA MET A 281 -7.23 -0.42 -15.86
C MET A 281 -7.95 -0.16 -17.19
N LEU A 282 -7.36 0.65 -18.07
CA LEU A 282 -7.91 0.91 -19.40
C LEU A 282 -7.50 -0.24 -20.36
N LYS A 283 -8.47 -1.05 -20.81
CA LYS A 283 -8.21 -2.24 -21.64
C LYS A 283 -9.23 -2.40 -22.77
N GLY A 284 -8.88 -3.22 -23.76
CA GLY A 284 -9.79 -3.66 -24.83
C GLY A 284 -10.37 -2.51 -25.66
N GLU A 285 -11.70 -2.51 -25.81
CA GLU A 285 -12.43 -1.52 -26.61
C GLU A 285 -12.21 -0.08 -26.10
N GLU A 286 -12.20 0.13 -24.77
CA GLU A 286 -12.02 1.46 -24.19
C GLU A 286 -10.60 2.01 -24.42
N MET A 287 -9.58 1.14 -24.40
CA MET A 287 -8.21 1.51 -24.80
C MET A 287 -8.16 1.92 -26.27
N THR A 288 -8.81 1.15 -27.14
CA THR A 288 -8.83 1.46 -28.59
C THR A 288 -9.49 2.81 -28.85
N LYS A 289 -10.64 3.08 -28.20
CA LYS A 289 -11.32 4.38 -28.27
C LYS A 289 -10.45 5.52 -27.75
N PHE A 290 -9.72 5.30 -26.66
CA PHE A 290 -8.79 6.29 -26.10
C PHE A 290 -7.67 6.62 -27.09
N ILE A 291 -7.05 5.60 -27.70
CA ILE A 291 -5.97 5.80 -28.68
C ILE A 291 -6.49 6.57 -29.90
N SER A 292 -7.59 6.14 -30.50
CA SER A 292 -8.18 6.83 -31.67
C SER A 292 -8.50 8.29 -31.36
N ARG A 293 -9.14 8.54 -30.21
CA ARG A 293 -9.46 9.91 -29.77
C ARG A 293 -8.21 10.74 -29.51
N SER A 294 -7.15 10.14 -28.97
CA SER A 294 -5.89 10.85 -28.71
C SER A 294 -5.16 11.20 -30.01
N LEU A 295 -5.23 10.34 -31.03
CA LEU A 295 -4.70 10.62 -32.36
C LEU A 295 -5.47 11.74 -33.08
N GLU A 296 -6.78 11.83 -32.90
CA GLU A 296 -7.60 12.94 -33.44
C GLU A 296 -7.29 14.30 -32.78
N MET A 297 -6.66 14.31 -31.61
CA MET A 297 -6.32 15.51 -30.85
C MET A 297 -4.93 16.07 -31.15
N ILE A 298 -4.08 15.32 -31.87
CA ILE A 298 -2.71 15.69 -32.28
C ILE A 298 -2.74 16.12 -33.74
#